data_AF-A0A167Y1R6-F1
#
_entry.id   AF-A0A167Y1R6-F1
#
_cell.length_a   1.000
_cell.length_b   1.000
_cell.length_c   1.000
_cell.angle_alpha   90.00
_cell.angle_beta   90.00
_cell.angle_gamma   90.00
#
_symmetry.space_group_name_H-M   'P 1'
#
loop_
_entity.id
_entity.type
_entity.pdbx_description
1 polymer ?
#
loop_
_entity_poly.entity_id
_entity_poly.type
_entity_poly.pdbx_seq_one_letter_code
_entity_poly.pdbx_strand_id
1 'polypeptide(L)'
;MSTKEETRKRIAIVGGGAAGMACAATLANHPENFSVTIFEREEVLGGQASSIPLDKQKFGASWMNNGVQGADFPVRIFKHTFNFFEQHGYPAQKVKLQVAFGKGPDRFWTNVFPSVLVQEFASDIRRFGLFLRVVKWTLPILGLVPISIMLRLFFFKKEFGNKMVYPLIALFLGTGNQTANVPCGIVERLFDDPNMKLWDYDDTTLLPNLPTMYTFDNLHEFYSTWGTDLKQKGVNVRTNHEVSRIVKRSKSGVTLEIKDLENQRTTEEDFAELVFCTLADDSLRILGDQASWRERFVLGGASFYDDITITHSDTEYFEKHYETHFKPHLCADPKSDGQKQQIEFAKDSSSKSSGFRPMYFTYTYDQNPQLIEMSFNCSNYQHQLVAGNTDTSRELEPIYQSIFLDKNRKDLWTADRIREDKIIKRNWWHQLGHRWQHYLRVVPGMMFLNGKNRTLYAGSWTLVVSYPLNFVRLPELLTAPLSRTRISRDKETSTFVFTGIDADL
;
A
#
# COMPACT_ATOMS: atom_id res chain seq x y z
N MET A 1 -7.11 49.11 -4.04
CA MET A 1 -6.26 48.03 -4.59
C MET A 1 -6.20 46.94 -3.52
N SER A 2 -7.04 45.92 -3.63
CA SER A 2 -6.95 44.71 -2.79
C SER A 2 -5.69 43.96 -3.23
N THR A 3 -4.82 43.61 -2.30
CA THR A 3 -3.58 42.88 -2.60
C THR A 3 -3.93 41.52 -3.19
N LYS A 4 -3.17 41.04 -4.17
CA LYS A 4 -3.40 39.75 -4.86
C LYS A 4 -3.57 38.53 -3.93
N GLU A 5 -3.17 38.62 -2.66
CA GLU A 5 -3.39 37.60 -1.64
C GLU A 5 -4.85 37.50 -1.16
N GLU A 6 -5.61 38.60 -1.13
CA GLU A 6 -6.99 38.60 -0.62
C GLU A 6 -7.98 37.86 -1.56
N THR A 7 -7.63 37.65 -2.83
CA THR A 7 -8.49 36.94 -3.79
C THR A 7 -8.28 35.43 -3.83
N ARG A 8 -7.17 34.91 -3.27
CA ARG A 8 -6.84 33.49 -3.33
C ARG A 8 -7.56 32.72 -2.23
N LYS A 9 -8.06 31.54 -2.56
CA LYS A 9 -8.60 30.62 -1.54
C LYS A 9 -7.44 30.02 -0.75
N ARG A 10 -7.40 30.29 0.55
CA ARG A 10 -6.44 29.67 1.48
C ARG A 10 -6.87 28.23 1.77
N ILE A 11 -6.04 27.26 1.43
CA ILE A 11 -6.30 25.83 1.58
C ILE A 11 -5.33 25.26 2.62
N ALA A 12 -5.87 24.60 3.65
CA ALA A 12 -5.08 23.81 4.57
C ALA A 12 -5.13 22.32 4.18
N ILE A 13 -3.97 21.70 4.04
CA ILE A 13 -3.80 20.26 3.86
C ILE A 13 -3.19 19.70 5.14
N VAL A 14 -3.85 18.73 5.75
CA VAL A 14 -3.40 18.10 7.00
C VAL A 14 -2.85 16.72 6.70
N GLY A 15 -1.55 16.52 6.87
CA GLY A 15 -0.80 15.32 6.50
C GLY A 15 0.07 15.54 5.26
N GLY A 16 1.38 15.42 5.43
CA GLY A 16 2.43 15.52 4.41
C GLY A 16 2.86 14.16 3.83
N GLY A 17 2.01 13.14 3.93
CA GLY A 17 2.18 11.88 3.21
C GLY A 17 1.88 12.00 1.71
N ALA A 18 1.99 10.88 0.98
CA ALA A 18 1.77 10.81 -0.47
C ALA A 18 0.49 11.51 -0.96
N ALA A 19 -0.65 11.35 -0.26
CA ALA A 19 -1.91 11.99 -0.64
C ALA A 19 -1.88 13.52 -0.49
N GLY A 20 -1.29 14.03 0.60
CA GLY A 20 -1.17 15.47 0.84
C GLY A 20 -0.17 16.15 -0.09
N MET A 21 0.96 15.51 -0.33
CA MET A 21 1.98 15.97 -1.29
C MET A 21 1.41 16.06 -2.70
N ALA A 22 0.68 15.03 -3.14
CA ALA A 22 0.05 15.04 -4.46
C ALA A 22 -1.11 16.05 -4.56
N CYS A 23 -1.93 16.21 -3.51
CA CYS A 23 -2.94 17.27 -3.44
C CYS A 23 -2.32 18.67 -3.57
N ALA A 24 -1.24 18.93 -2.83
CA ALA A 24 -0.52 20.19 -2.90
C ALA A 24 0.07 20.43 -4.29
N ALA A 25 0.66 19.41 -4.91
CA ALA A 25 1.21 19.50 -6.27
C ALA A 25 0.13 19.88 -7.31
N THR A 26 -1.06 19.31 -7.21
CA THR A 26 -2.18 19.65 -8.10
C THR A 26 -2.63 21.10 -7.89
N LEU A 27 -2.83 21.53 -6.65
CA LEU A 27 -3.27 22.89 -6.33
C LEU A 27 -2.20 23.94 -6.68
N ALA A 28 -0.93 23.60 -6.54
CA ALA A 28 0.21 24.47 -6.88
C ALA A 28 0.29 24.82 -8.37
N ASN A 29 -0.39 24.09 -9.26
CA ASN A 29 -0.48 24.44 -10.68
C ASN A 29 -1.43 25.62 -10.96
N HIS A 30 -2.19 26.08 -9.95
CA HIS A 30 -3.13 27.19 -10.05
C HIS A 30 -2.86 28.26 -8.97
N PRO A 31 -1.63 28.85 -8.95
CA PRO A 31 -1.20 29.79 -7.91
C PRO A 31 -1.99 31.11 -7.91
N GLU A 32 -2.71 31.43 -8.99
CA GLU A 32 -3.63 32.55 -9.08
C GLU A 32 -4.92 32.34 -8.27
N ASN A 33 -5.31 31.07 -8.04
CA ASN A 33 -6.56 30.69 -7.39
C ASN A 33 -6.37 30.24 -5.93
N PHE A 34 -5.23 29.62 -5.61
CA PHE A 34 -5.01 28.95 -4.33
C PHE A 34 -3.76 29.45 -3.61
N SER A 35 -3.87 29.53 -2.28
CA SER A 35 -2.74 29.67 -1.35
C SER A 35 -2.72 28.42 -0.47
N VAL A 36 -1.72 27.56 -0.66
CA VAL A 36 -1.72 26.21 -0.08
C VAL A 36 -0.77 26.15 1.10
N THR A 37 -1.24 25.59 2.22
CA THR A 37 -0.41 25.26 3.38
C THR A 37 -0.54 23.77 3.72
N ILE A 38 0.59 23.07 3.82
CA ILE A 38 0.65 21.68 4.32
C ILE A 38 1.10 21.73 5.78
N PHE A 39 0.36 21.03 6.65
CA PHE A 39 0.75 20.77 8.03
C PHE A 39 1.12 19.29 8.16
N GLU A 40 2.37 19.02 8.53
CA GLU A 40 2.88 17.69 8.85
C GLU A 40 3.36 17.68 10.30
N ARG A 41 2.92 16.68 11.05
CA ARG A 41 3.24 16.51 12.46
C ARG A 41 4.70 16.10 12.62
N GLU A 42 5.19 15.21 11.77
CA GLU A 42 6.55 14.73 11.84
C GLU A 42 7.55 15.73 11.24
N GLU A 43 8.83 15.54 11.50
CA GLU A 43 9.92 16.39 10.97
C GLU A 43 10.11 16.22 9.45
N VAL A 44 9.56 15.15 8.88
CA VAL A 44 9.79 14.72 7.50
C VAL A 44 8.47 14.45 6.76
N LEU A 45 8.51 14.59 5.43
CA LEU A 45 7.40 14.30 4.53
C LEU A 45 7.43 12.83 4.09
N GLY A 46 6.32 12.35 3.53
CA GLY A 46 6.20 11.00 2.93
C GLY A 46 5.40 10.00 3.77
N GLY A 47 5.33 10.19 5.10
CA GLY A 47 4.55 9.34 6.01
C GLY A 47 5.01 7.88 5.98
N GLN A 48 4.14 6.98 5.51
CA GLN A 48 4.45 5.55 5.39
C GLN A 48 5.57 5.25 4.38
N ALA A 49 5.80 6.16 3.42
CA ALA A 49 6.90 6.06 2.47
C ALA A 49 8.18 6.65 3.10
N SER A 50 8.96 5.79 3.75
CA SER A 50 10.15 6.19 4.51
C SER A 50 11.37 5.32 4.22
N SER A 51 12.53 5.91 4.47
CA SER A 51 13.84 5.26 4.35
C SER A 51 14.62 5.44 5.65
N ILE A 52 15.52 4.50 5.94
CA ILE A 52 16.40 4.53 7.12
C ILE A 52 17.87 4.45 6.71
N PRO A 53 18.77 5.10 7.46
CA PRO A 53 20.20 4.97 7.23
C PRO A 53 20.68 3.57 7.63
N LEU A 54 21.71 3.09 6.92
CA LEU A 54 22.37 1.81 7.14
C LEU A 54 23.88 1.98 7.18
N ASP A 55 24.56 1.07 7.87
CA ASP A 55 26.02 0.93 7.76
C ASP A 55 26.38 0.28 6.42
N LYS A 56 26.92 1.09 5.51
CA LYS A 56 27.34 0.64 4.17
C LYS A 56 28.41 -0.45 4.21
N GLN A 57 29.31 -0.44 5.20
CA GLN A 57 30.37 -1.46 5.29
C GLN A 57 29.80 -2.82 5.69
N LYS A 58 28.74 -2.81 6.50
CA LYS A 58 28.08 -4.01 7.01
C LYS A 58 27.06 -4.61 6.04
N PHE A 59 26.30 -3.74 5.36
CA PHE A 59 25.12 -4.14 4.58
C PHE A 59 25.22 -3.87 3.06
N GLY A 60 26.28 -3.22 2.59
CA GLY A 60 26.51 -2.93 1.17
C GLY A 60 25.85 -1.66 0.65
N ALA A 61 24.90 -1.08 1.37
CA ALA A 61 24.27 0.21 1.04
C ALA A 61 24.12 1.11 2.28
N SER A 62 24.04 2.42 2.06
CA SER A 62 23.89 3.41 3.13
C SER A 62 22.44 3.67 3.53
N TRP A 63 21.47 3.06 2.85
CA TRP A 63 20.05 3.27 3.11
C TRP A 63 19.19 2.08 2.65
N MET A 64 18.01 1.96 3.24
CA MET A 64 16.92 1.12 2.71
C MET A 64 15.56 1.78 2.93
N ASN A 65 14.60 1.43 2.09
CA ASN A 65 13.19 1.74 2.35
C ASN A 65 12.66 0.76 3.41
N ASN A 66 11.97 1.26 4.43
CA ASN A 66 11.50 0.45 5.56
C ASN A 66 9.98 0.42 5.76
N GLY A 67 9.23 1.25 5.02
CA GLY A 67 7.77 1.20 4.95
C GLY A 67 7.32 0.71 3.58
N VAL A 68 6.93 1.63 2.70
CA VAL A 68 6.67 1.32 1.28
C VAL A 68 7.98 0.94 0.58
N GLN A 69 8.04 -0.19 -0.12
CA GLN A 69 9.29 -0.71 -0.71
C GLN A 69 9.24 -0.92 -2.22
N GLY A 70 8.06 -1.04 -2.82
CA GLY A 70 7.91 -1.33 -4.23
C GLY A 70 6.46 -1.30 -4.69
N ALA A 71 6.28 -1.61 -5.97
CA ALA A 71 4.99 -1.71 -6.62
C ALA A 71 4.95 -2.83 -7.66
N ASP A 72 3.78 -3.44 -7.77
CA ASP A 72 3.52 -4.56 -8.67
C ASP A 72 3.18 -4.11 -10.10
N PHE A 73 3.16 -5.05 -11.04
CA PHE A 73 2.94 -4.79 -12.47
C PHE A 73 1.56 -5.27 -12.92
N PRO A 74 0.72 -4.40 -13.53
CA PRO A 74 1.14 -3.40 -14.49
C PRO A 74 1.27 -1.98 -13.93
N VAL A 75 2.25 -1.26 -14.49
CA VAL A 75 2.60 0.16 -14.26
C VAL A 75 1.39 1.11 -14.18
N ARG A 76 0.24 0.74 -14.73
CA ARG A 76 -0.95 1.58 -14.81
C ARG A 76 -1.46 2.06 -13.44
N ILE A 77 -1.37 1.21 -12.41
CA ILE A 77 -1.82 1.55 -11.05
C ILE A 77 -0.93 2.64 -10.43
N PHE A 78 0.37 2.63 -10.74
CA PHE A 78 1.36 3.53 -10.16
C PHE A 78 1.84 4.59 -11.15
N LYS A 79 1.09 4.84 -12.23
CA LYS A 79 1.49 5.75 -13.31
C LYS A 79 1.85 7.14 -12.79
N HIS A 80 1.03 7.71 -11.91
CA HIS A 80 1.27 9.04 -11.34
C HIS A 80 2.46 9.03 -10.38
N THR A 81 2.57 8.01 -9.52
CA THR A 81 3.71 7.84 -8.62
C THR A 81 5.03 7.77 -9.40
N PHE A 82 5.08 6.95 -10.46
CA PHE A 82 6.28 6.84 -11.30
C PHE A 82 6.56 8.14 -12.03
N ASN A 83 5.53 8.84 -12.52
CA ASN A 83 5.74 10.14 -13.13
C ASN A 83 6.36 11.16 -12.14
N PHE A 84 5.91 11.18 -10.87
CA PHE A 84 6.54 12.04 -9.85
C PHE A 84 7.97 11.60 -9.54
N PHE A 85 8.24 10.31 -9.44
CA PHE A 85 9.58 9.77 -9.26
C PHE A 85 10.53 10.20 -10.39
N GLU A 86 10.13 10.02 -11.65
CA GLU A 86 10.90 10.43 -12.83
C GLU A 86 11.15 11.94 -12.85
N GLN A 87 10.12 12.75 -12.57
CA GLN A 87 10.23 14.21 -12.55
C GLN A 87 11.24 14.74 -11.54
N HIS A 88 11.48 14.01 -10.45
CA HIS A 88 12.39 14.42 -9.38
C HIS A 88 13.72 13.63 -9.40
N GLY A 89 13.95 12.77 -10.41
CA GLY A 89 15.21 12.04 -10.55
C GLY A 89 15.37 10.80 -9.66
N TYR A 90 14.27 10.17 -9.24
CA TYR A 90 14.25 8.97 -8.39
C TYR A 90 13.53 7.79 -9.07
N PRO A 91 13.94 7.38 -10.29
CA PRO A 91 13.21 6.39 -11.08
C PRO A 91 13.14 5.02 -10.39
N ALA A 92 11.98 4.37 -10.50
CA ALA A 92 11.80 3.03 -9.94
C ALA A 92 12.55 1.96 -10.77
N GLN A 93 13.13 0.97 -10.09
CA GLN A 93 13.97 -0.05 -10.73
C GLN A 93 13.25 -1.40 -10.84
N LYS A 94 13.34 -2.02 -12.02
CA LYS A 94 12.71 -3.33 -12.28
C LYS A 94 13.41 -4.44 -11.53
N VAL A 95 12.63 -5.32 -10.93
CA VAL A 95 13.08 -6.56 -10.31
C VAL A 95 12.12 -7.70 -10.66
N LYS A 96 12.52 -8.94 -10.37
CA LYS A 96 11.71 -10.14 -10.58
C LYS A 96 11.21 -10.66 -9.25
N LEU A 97 9.89 -10.68 -9.07
CA LEU A 97 9.28 -11.14 -7.82
C LEU A 97 9.55 -12.63 -7.61
N GLN A 98 10.11 -12.95 -6.45
CA GLN A 98 10.28 -14.29 -5.94
C GLN A 98 9.65 -14.38 -4.54
N VAL A 99 8.72 -15.31 -4.35
CA VAL A 99 8.00 -15.47 -3.07
C VAL A 99 8.19 -16.87 -2.50
N ALA A 100 8.18 -16.98 -1.18
CA ALA A 100 8.23 -18.25 -0.47
C ALA A 100 7.18 -18.25 0.65
N PHE A 101 6.10 -19.00 0.45
CA PHE A 101 5.02 -19.09 1.42
C PHE A 101 5.18 -20.35 2.26
N GLY A 102 5.00 -20.24 3.58
CA GLY A 102 5.07 -21.38 4.49
C GLY A 102 6.46 -22.03 4.60
N LYS A 103 6.53 -23.11 5.39
CA LYS A 103 7.76 -23.87 5.64
C LYS A 103 7.50 -25.38 5.65
N GLY A 104 8.45 -26.17 5.16
CA GLY A 104 8.35 -27.63 5.08
C GLY A 104 7.40 -28.14 3.99
N PRO A 105 7.41 -29.45 3.69
CA PRO A 105 6.70 -30.03 2.56
C PRO A 105 5.18 -29.81 2.59
N ASP A 106 4.59 -29.71 3.80
CA ASP A 106 3.14 -29.58 3.97
C ASP A 106 2.60 -28.16 3.75
N ARG A 107 3.45 -27.14 3.75
CA ARG A 107 3.03 -25.72 3.68
C ARG A 107 3.83 -24.89 2.68
N PHE A 108 5.03 -25.33 2.30
CA PHE A 108 5.89 -24.57 1.41
C PHE A 108 5.34 -24.54 -0.02
N TRP A 109 5.25 -23.33 -0.58
CA TRP A 109 5.14 -23.15 -2.02
C TRP A 109 5.75 -21.82 -2.48
N THR A 110 6.06 -21.76 -3.77
CA THR A 110 6.70 -20.61 -4.41
C THR A 110 6.20 -20.45 -5.85
N ASN A 111 6.39 -19.26 -6.41
CA ASN A 111 6.20 -18.99 -7.83
C ASN A 111 7.42 -19.29 -8.70
N VAL A 112 8.56 -19.70 -8.11
CA VAL A 112 9.82 -19.86 -8.86
C VAL A 112 9.97 -21.23 -9.50
N PHE A 113 9.53 -22.30 -8.84
CA PHE A 113 9.62 -23.68 -9.30
C PHE A 113 8.41 -24.50 -8.82
N PRO A 114 8.05 -25.63 -9.45
CA PRO A 114 6.93 -26.46 -9.00
C PRO A 114 7.22 -27.05 -7.61
N SER A 115 6.45 -26.64 -6.61
CA SER A 115 6.52 -27.20 -5.26
C SER A 115 5.57 -28.41 -5.11
N VAL A 116 5.86 -29.28 -4.15
CA VAL A 116 5.00 -30.44 -3.82
C VAL A 116 3.56 -30.01 -3.52
N LEU A 117 3.40 -28.94 -2.73
CA LEU A 117 2.09 -28.42 -2.35
C LEU A 117 1.28 -27.89 -3.54
N VAL A 118 1.92 -27.19 -4.48
CA VAL A 118 1.26 -26.74 -5.71
C VAL A 118 0.72 -27.93 -6.51
N GLN A 119 1.49 -29.02 -6.59
CA GLN A 119 1.02 -30.22 -7.30
C GLN A 119 -0.13 -30.91 -6.59
N GLU A 120 -0.11 -30.99 -5.26
CA GLU A 120 -1.19 -31.53 -4.45
C GLU A 120 -2.52 -30.79 -4.69
N PHE A 121 -2.46 -29.45 -4.74
CA PHE A 121 -3.63 -28.60 -4.94
C PHE A 121 -3.90 -28.23 -6.41
N ALA A 122 -3.23 -28.84 -7.39
CA ALA A 122 -3.36 -28.46 -8.81
C ALA A 122 -4.82 -28.47 -9.33
N SER A 123 -5.66 -29.37 -8.81
CA SER A 123 -7.08 -29.41 -9.16
C SER A 123 -7.88 -28.24 -8.55
N ASP A 124 -7.61 -27.91 -7.28
CA ASP A 124 -8.20 -26.77 -6.58
C ASP A 124 -7.75 -25.46 -7.22
N ILE A 125 -6.48 -25.33 -7.63
CA ILE A 125 -5.96 -24.18 -8.40
C ILE A 125 -6.79 -24.01 -9.68
N ARG A 126 -6.88 -25.00 -10.57
CA ARG A 126 -7.69 -24.86 -11.80
C ARG A 126 -9.15 -24.47 -11.52
N ARG A 127 -9.75 -25.03 -10.46
CA ARG A 127 -11.11 -24.70 -10.02
C ARG A 127 -11.22 -23.26 -9.50
N PHE A 128 -10.17 -22.74 -8.85
CA PHE A 128 -10.13 -21.36 -8.37
C PHE A 128 -10.21 -20.35 -9.52
N GLY A 129 -9.61 -20.64 -10.68
CA GLY A 129 -9.79 -19.81 -11.89
C GLY A 129 -11.24 -19.78 -12.39
N LEU A 130 -12.00 -20.88 -12.28
CA LEU A 130 -13.44 -20.87 -12.55
C LEU A 130 -14.20 -20.05 -11.49
N PHE A 131 -13.83 -20.17 -10.22
CA PHE A 131 -14.39 -19.39 -9.14
C PHE A 131 -14.24 -17.88 -9.38
N LEU A 132 -13.05 -17.40 -9.75
CA LEU A 132 -12.82 -15.99 -10.08
C LEU A 132 -13.76 -15.50 -11.19
N ARG A 133 -13.93 -16.29 -12.26
CA ARG A 133 -14.87 -15.97 -13.35
C ARG A 133 -16.33 -15.86 -12.87
N VAL A 134 -16.76 -16.75 -11.97
CA VAL A 134 -18.11 -16.69 -11.39
C VAL A 134 -18.29 -15.46 -10.53
N VAL A 135 -17.30 -15.13 -9.68
CA VAL A 135 -17.32 -13.91 -8.86
C VAL A 135 -17.39 -12.66 -9.74
N LYS A 136 -16.64 -12.60 -10.84
CA LYS A 136 -16.70 -11.50 -11.82
C LYS A 136 -18.11 -11.28 -12.33
N TRP A 137 -18.79 -12.34 -12.75
CA TRP A 137 -20.15 -12.28 -13.29
C TRP A 137 -21.21 -11.94 -12.21
N THR A 138 -20.99 -12.41 -10.98
CA THR A 138 -21.91 -12.20 -9.85
C THR A 138 -21.54 -11.03 -8.94
N LEU A 139 -20.58 -10.19 -9.34
CA LEU A 139 -19.99 -9.13 -8.52
C LEU A 139 -21.02 -8.23 -7.80
N PRO A 140 -22.15 -7.81 -8.42
CA PRO A 140 -23.14 -6.96 -7.75
C PRO A 140 -23.81 -7.62 -6.53
N ILE A 141 -23.86 -8.95 -6.47
CA ILE A 141 -24.55 -9.71 -5.43
C ILE A 141 -23.53 -10.33 -4.47
N LEU A 142 -22.55 -11.06 -5.02
CA LEU A 142 -21.61 -11.84 -4.23
C LEU A 142 -20.31 -11.09 -3.93
N GLY A 143 -20.02 -9.98 -4.61
CA GLY A 143 -18.74 -9.28 -4.49
C GLY A 143 -18.39 -8.81 -3.07
N LEU A 144 -19.39 -8.52 -2.23
CA LEU A 144 -19.21 -8.12 -0.82
C LEU A 144 -19.05 -9.31 0.15
N VAL A 145 -19.30 -10.54 -0.30
CA VAL A 145 -19.21 -11.73 0.55
C VAL A 145 -17.74 -12.04 0.85
N PRO A 146 -17.36 -12.27 2.12
CA PRO A 146 -16.01 -12.67 2.49
C PRO A 146 -15.52 -13.92 1.75
N ILE A 147 -14.25 -13.91 1.33
CA ILE A 147 -13.62 -15.03 0.62
C ILE A 147 -13.69 -16.34 1.39
N SER A 148 -13.58 -16.31 2.73
CA SER A 148 -13.68 -17.52 3.56
C SER A 148 -15.05 -18.21 3.50
N ILE A 149 -16.13 -17.46 3.30
CA ILE A 149 -17.48 -17.99 3.12
C ILE A 149 -17.59 -18.56 1.70
N MET A 150 -17.14 -17.80 0.71
CA MET A 150 -17.20 -18.20 -0.70
C MET A 150 -16.41 -19.47 -0.99
N LEU A 151 -15.21 -19.63 -0.42
CA LEU A 151 -14.44 -20.87 -0.55
C LEU A 151 -15.20 -22.09 -0.01
N ARG A 152 -15.95 -21.94 1.09
CA ARG A 152 -16.78 -23.03 1.65
C ARG A 152 -18.00 -23.32 0.78
N LEU A 153 -18.69 -22.30 0.29
CA LEU A 153 -19.86 -22.45 -0.59
C LEU A 153 -19.49 -23.14 -1.92
N PHE A 154 -18.28 -22.88 -2.41
CA PHE A 154 -17.70 -23.54 -3.57
C PHE A 154 -16.92 -24.80 -3.17
N PHE A 155 -17.17 -25.42 -2.01
CA PHE A 155 -16.59 -26.70 -1.58
C PHE A 155 -15.08 -26.84 -1.82
N PHE A 156 -14.29 -25.79 -1.62
CA PHE A 156 -12.83 -25.88 -1.63
C PHE A 156 -12.35 -26.54 -0.34
N LYS A 157 -11.22 -27.26 -0.43
CA LYS A 157 -10.56 -27.80 0.76
C LYS A 157 -10.17 -26.65 1.70
N LYS A 158 -10.40 -26.81 3.00
CA LYS A 158 -10.00 -25.83 4.02
C LYS A 158 -8.50 -25.53 3.96
N GLU A 159 -7.69 -26.57 3.74
CA GLU A 159 -6.24 -26.46 3.63
C GLU A 159 -5.79 -25.68 2.39
N PHE A 160 -6.52 -25.74 1.28
CA PHE A 160 -6.23 -24.90 0.11
C PHE A 160 -6.38 -23.41 0.44
N GLY A 161 -7.45 -23.05 1.15
CA GLY A 161 -7.67 -21.69 1.64
C GLY A 161 -6.55 -21.22 2.57
N ASN A 162 -6.25 -22.02 3.60
CA ASN A 162 -5.28 -21.67 4.63
C ASN A 162 -3.82 -21.62 4.12
N LYS A 163 -3.43 -22.56 3.25
CA LYS A 163 -2.03 -22.73 2.83
C LYS A 163 -1.69 -21.97 1.55
N MET A 164 -2.66 -21.67 0.68
CA MET A 164 -2.41 -21.03 -0.61
C MET A 164 -3.16 -19.70 -0.77
N VAL A 165 -4.49 -19.70 -0.64
CA VAL A 165 -5.30 -18.51 -0.97
C VAL A 165 -5.07 -17.35 0.00
N TYR A 166 -5.12 -17.58 1.31
CA TYR A 166 -4.94 -16.49 2.29
C TYR A 166 -3.51 -15.93 2.29
N PRO A 167 -2.43 -16.74 2.23
CA PRO A 167 -1.07 -16.21 2.06
C PRO A 167 -0.89 -15.37 0.79
N LEU A 168 -1.53 -15.78 -0.31
CA LEU A 168 -1.51 -15.01 -1.56
C LEU A 168 -2.23 -13.67 -1.42
N ILE A 169 -3.39 -13.63 -0.76
CA ILE A 169 -4.10 -12.37 -0.47
C ILE A 169 -3.28 -11.49 0.49
N ALA A 170 -2.54 -12.08 1.44
CA ALA A 170 -1.65 -11.34 2.34
C ALA A 170 -0.55 -10.60 1.57
N LEU A 171 0.03 -11.22 0.53
CA LEU A 171 0.98 -10.58 -0.38
C LEU A 171 0.37 -9.33 -1.03
N PHE A 172 -0.88 -9.41 -1.48
CA PHE A 172 -1.52 -8.34 -2.25
C PHE A 172 -1.97 -7.16 -1.40
N LEU A 173 -2.44 -7.42 -0.18
CA LEU A 173 -3.12 -6.42 0.65
C LEU A 173 -2.36 -6.04 1.92
N GLY A 174 -1.23 -6.69 2.22
CA GLY A 174 -0.44 -6.38 3.42
C GLY A 174 -1.17 -6.62 4.75
N THR A 175 -2.33 -7.29 4.74
CA THR A 175 -3.22 -7.43 5.91
C THR A 175 -3.45 -8.90 6.27
N GLY A 176 -2.38 -9.61 6.62
CA GLY A 176 -2.37 -11.04 6.91
C GLY A 176 -3.52 -11.52 7.82
N ASN A 177 -3.77 -10.80 8.92
CA ASN A 177 -4.82 -11.13 9.90
C ASN A 177 -6.27 -10.93 9.41
N GLN A 178 -6.48 -10.25 8.27
CA GLN A 178 -7.81 -9.92 7.74
C GLN A 178 -8.12 -10.60 6.42
N THR A 179 -7.17 -11.33 5.83
CA THR A 179 -7.28 -12.01 4.52
C THR A 179 -8.57 -12.83 4.35
N ALA A 180 -8.97 -13.60 5.36
CA ALA A 180 -10.20 -14.40 5.35
C ALA A 180 -11.50 -13.58 5.27
N ASN A 181 -11.46 -12.31 5.68
CA ASN A 181 -12.60 -11.38 5.73
C ASN A 181 -12.66 -10.43 4.53
N VAL A 182 -11.67 -10.51 3.63
CA VAL A 182 -11.63 -9.70 2.41
C VAL A 182 -12.80 -10.10 1.49
N PRO A 183 -13.54 -9.14 0.92
CA PRO A 183 -14.60 -9.45 -0.05
C PRO A 183 -14.06 -10.13 -1.30
N CYS A 184 -14.75 -11.16 -1.81
CA CYS A 184 -14.28 -11.88 -2.99
C CYS A 184 -14.22 -11.00 -4.25
N GLY A 185 -15.01 -9.92 -4.31
CA GLY A 185 -14.91 -8.93 -5.37
C GLY A 185 -13.52 -8.30 -5.43
N ILE A 186 -12.94 -7.93 -4.28
CA ILE A 186 -11.57 -7.40 -4.22
C ILE A 186 -10.56 -8.43 -4.73
N VAL A 187 -10.69 -9.68 -4.26
CA VAL A 187 -9.81 -10.78 -4.67
C VAL A 187 -9.86 -10.97 -6.19
N GLU A 188 -11.04 -10.93 -6.80
CA GLU A 188 -11.17 -11.06 -8.26
C GLU A 188 -10.60 -9.86 -9.02
N ARG A 189 -10.80 -8.63 -8.55
CA ARG A 189 -10.23 -7.42 -9.17
C ARG A 189 -8.69 -7.46 -9.19
N LEU A 190 -8.07 -8.02 -8.15
CA LEU A 190 -6.60 -8.15 -8.05
C LEU A 190 -6.00 -9.09 -9.13
N PHE A 191 -6.81 -9.92 -9.78
CA PHE A 191 -6.39 -10.82 -10.87
C PHE A 191 -6.87 -10.40 -12.27
N ASP A 192 -8.01 -9.72 -12.39
CA ASP A 192 -8.69 -9.59 -13.70
C ASP A 192 -9.17 -8.16 -14.03
N ASP A 193 -8.92 -7.17 -13.16
CA ASP A 193 -9.24 -5.77 -13.45
C ASP A 193 -8.04 -5.04 -14.09
N PRO A 194 -8.14 -4.49 -15.31
CA PRO A 194 -7.03 -3.79 -15.95
C PRO A 194 -6.46 -2.60 -15.16
N ASN A 195 -7.23 -2.03 -14.23
CA ASN A 195 -6.86 -0.89 -13.40
C ASN A 195 -6.45 -1.29 -11.98
N MET A 196 -6.56 -2.56 -11.59
CA MET A 196 -6.23 -3.04 -10.22
C MET A 196 -5.46 -4.34 -10.15
N LYS A 197 -5.37 -5.06 -11.27
CA LYS A 197 -4.66 -6.33 -11.37
C LYS A 197 -3.22 -6.13 -10.94
N LEU A 198 -2.76 -6.90 -9.96
CA LEU A 198 -1.35 -6.89 -9.56
C LEU A 198 -0.54 -7.93 -10.33
N TRP A 199 -1.14 -9.09 -10.64
CA TRP A 199 -0.56 -10.12 -11.49
C TRP A 199 -1.64 -10.93 -12.20
N ASP A 200 -1.26 -11.53 -13.32
CA ASP A 200 -2.12 -12.50 -14.00
C ASP A 200 -2.36 -13.71 -13.11
N TYR A 201 -3.57 -14.26 -13.21
CA TYR A 201 -3.87 -15.54 -12.59
C TYR A 201 -3.16 -16.68 -13.35
N ASP A 202 -2.37 -17.48 -12.62
CA ASP A 202 -1.72 -18.67 -13.16
C ASP A 202 -2.48 -19.94 -12.74
N ASP A 203 -3.02 -20.69 -13.69
CA ASP A 203 -3.81 -21.90 -13.41
C ASP A 203 -2.96 -23.13 -13.02
N THR A 204 -1.64 -22.98 -13.02
CA THR A 204 -0.65 -23.97 -12.59
C THR A 204 -0.15 -23.66 -11.19
N THR A 205 0.16 -22.40 -10.86
CA THR A 205 0.83 -22.00 -9.59
C THR A 205 0.13 -20.89 -8.79
N LEU A 206 -1.06 -20.43 -9.20
CA LEU A 206 -1.78 -19.22 -8.71
C LEU A 206 -1.11 -17.88 -9.02
N LEU A 207 0.22 -17.82 -8.93
CA LEU A 207 1.05 -16.66 -9.23
C LEU A 207 2.01 -16.99 -10.38
N PRO A 208 2.20 -16.10 -11.35
CA PRO A 208 3.07 -16.35 -12.49
C PRO A 208 4.52 -16.48 -12.05
N ASN A 209 5.32 -17.12 -12.90
CA ASN A 209 6.75 -17.27 -12.67
C ASN A 209 7.49 -15.94 -12.92
N LEU A 210 8.24 -15.48 -11.90
CA LEU A 210 9.10 -14.29 -11.97
C LEU A 210 8.44 -13.06 -12.63
N PRO A 211 7.24 -12.62 -12.16
CA PRO A 211 6.63 -11.44 -12.73
C PRO A 211 7.50 -10.22 -12.42
N THR A 212 7.42 -9.23 -13.30
CA THR A 212 8.11 -7.96 -13.08
C THR A 212 7.45 -7.22 -11.92
N MET A 213 8.26 -6.66 -11.04
CA MET A 213 7.90 -5.72 -9.98
C MET A 213 8.87 -4.55 -10.04
N TYR A 214 8.58 -3.46 -9.36
CA TYR A 214 9.46 -2.30 -9.22
C TYR A 214 9.85 -2.09 -7.77
N THR A 215 11.12 -1.75 -7.53
CA THR A 215 11.59 -1.20 -6.27
C THR A 215 11.75 0.29 -6.38
N PHE A 216 11.47 1.00 -5.29
CA PHE A 216 11.58 2.46 -5.25
C PHE A 216 12.98 2.88 -4.81
N ASP A 217 13.44 4.00 -5.34
CA ASP A 217 14.65 4.69 -4.88
C ASP A 217 14.44 5.24 -3.45
N ASN A 218 15.40 6.01 -2.94
CA ASN A 218 15.38 6.58 -1.60
C ASN A 218 14.17 7.50 -1.42
N LEU A 219 13.12 6.98 -0.76
CA LEU A 219 11.85 7.66 -0.57
C LEU A 219 12.00 8.90 0.31
N HIS A 220 12.85 8.86 1.33
CA HIS A 220 13.11 10.02 2.19
C HIS A 220 13.68 11.19 1.37
N GLU A 221 14.70 10.94 0.56
CA GLU A 221 15.30 11.97 -0.31
C GLU A 221 14.33 12.44 -1.40
N PHE A 222 13.54 11.54 -1.98
CA PHE A 222 12.50 11.88 -2.94
C PHE A 222 11.47 12.85 -2.34
N TYR A 223 10.89 12.54 -1.17
CA TYR A 223 9.88 13.41 -0.54
C TYR A 223 10.46 14.74 -0.05
N SER A 224 11.73 14.75 0.38
CA SER A 224 12.46 15.98 0.71
C SER A 224 12.63 16.88 -0.53
N THR A 225 13.07 16.30 -1.65
CA THR A 225 13.23 17.00 -2.93
C THR A 225 11.89 17.52 -3.46
N TRP A 226 10.85 16.69 -3.44
CA TRP A 226 9.51 17.09 -3.86
C TRP A 226 8.93 18.19 -2.96
N GLY A 227 9.14 18.12 -1.65
CA GLY A 227 8.76 19.19 -0.72
C GLY A 227 9.47 20.51 -1.03
N THR A 228 10.73 20.46 -1.44
CA THR A 228 11.49 21.64 -1.86
C THR A 228 10.93 22.24 -3.16
N ASP A 229 10.62 21.41 -4.17
CA ASP A 229 9.95 21.85 -5.40
C ASP A 229 8.59 22.54 -5.11
N LEU A 230 7.77 21.95 -4.23
CA LEU A 230 6.50 22.56 -3.83
C LEU A 230 6.68 23.91 -3.13
N LYS A 231 7.69 24.04 -2.26
CA LYS A 231 8.04 25.34 -1.63
C LYS A 231 8.44 26.37 -2.68
N GLN A 232 9.22 25.98 -3.70
CA GLN A 232 9.59 26.86 -4.81
C GLN A 232 8.37 27.31 -5.63
N LYS A 233 7.34 26.46 -5.75
CA LYS A 233 6.04 26.78 -6.36
C LYS A 233 5.12 27.62 -5.46
N GLY A 234 5.56 28.00 -4.27
CA GLY A 234 4.82 28.86 -3.34
C GLY A 234 3.91 28.14 -2.35
N VAL A 235 4.03 26.80 -2.23
CA VAL A 235 3.34 26.04 -1.17
C VAL A 235 4.05 26.28 0.17
N ASN A 236 3.29 26.63 1.20
CA ASN A 236 3.81 26.75 2.56
C ASN A 236 3.81 25.36 3.23
N VAL A 237 4.97 24.71 3.33
CA VAL A 237 5.09 23.40 3.98
C VAL A 237 5.65 23.56 5.39
N ARG A 238 4.86 23.17 6.40
CA ARG A 238 5.18 23.25 7.82
C ARG A 238 5.24 21.86 8.44
N THR A 239 6.45 21.33 8.59
CA THR A 239 6.75 20.11 9.37
C THR A 239 6.82 20.45 10.86
N ASN A 240 6.83 19.45 11.76
CA ASN A 240 6.73 19.66 13.21
C ASN A 240 5.50 20.49 13.65
N HIS A 241 4.42 20.50 12.85
CA HIS A 241 3.19 21.24 13.13
C HIS A 241 1.99 20.29 13.13
N GLU A 242 1.42 20.04 14.30
CA GLU A 242 0.23 19.21 14.45
C GLU A 242 -1.04 20.05 14.39
N VAL A 243 -1.95 19.73 13.47
CA VAL A 243 -3.34 20.22 13.57
C VAL A 243 -4.04 19.39 14.64
N SER A 244 -4.22 19.98 15.81
CA SER A 244 -4.70 19.29 17.02
C SER A 244 -6.21 19.16 17.06
N ARG A 245 -6.94 20.20 16.64
CA ARG A 245 -8.40 20.18 16.51
C ARG A 245 -8.92 21.21 15.53
N ILE A 246 -10.18 21.03 15.12
CA ILE A 246 -10.94 22.04 14.40
C ILE A 246 -11.71 22.91 15.41
N VAL A 247 -11.34 24.19 15.50
CA VAL A 247 -11.98 25.15 16.42
C VAL A 247 -13.39 25.49 15.95
N LYS A 248 -13.54 25.76 14.64
CA LYS A 248 -14.81 26.17 14.05
C LYS A 248 -14.89 25.76 12.59
N ARG A 249 -16.07 25.29 12.15
CA ARG A 249 -16.44 25.14 10.74
C ARG A 249 -17.70 25.92 10.41
N SER A 250 -17.68 26.66 9.31
CA SER A 250 -18.82 27.47 8.89
C SER A 250 -18.84 27.66 7.37
N LYS A 251 -19.87 28.36 6.87
CA LYS A 251 -19.95 28.69 5.44
C LYS A 251 -18.83 29.62 4.97
N SER A 252 -18.25 30.42 5.88
CA SER A 252 -17.18 31.38 5.58
C SER A 252 -15.77 30.79 5.65
N GLY A 253 -15.61 29.57 6.17
CA GLY A 253 -14.30 28.92 6.28
C GLY A 253 -14.19 27.98 7.49
N VAL A 254 -12.95 27.58 7.75
CA VAL A 254 -12.54 26.65 8.81
C VAL A 254 -11.41 27.27 9.62
N THR A 255 -11.50 27.19 10.94
CA THR A 255 -10.45 27.64 11.88
C THR A 255 -9.78 26.43 12.49
N LEU A 256 -8.46 26.34 12.35
CA LEU A 256 -7.63 25.22 12.83
C LEU A 256 -6.85 25.64 14.07
N GLU A 257 -6.77 24.75 15.06
CA GLU A 257 -5.81 24.87 16.17
C GLU A 257 -4.54 24.09 15.81
N ILE A 258 -3.45 24.81 15.60
CA ILE A 258 -2.16 24.27 15.16
C ILE A 258 -1.19 24.35 16.33
N LYS A 259 -0.58 23.22 16.66
CA LYS A 259 0.46 23.11 17.68
C LYS A 259 1.82 22.97 17.00
N ASP A 260 2.68 23.95 17.22
CA ASP A 260 4.10 23.87 16.91
C ASP A 260 4.77 22.95 17.94
N LEU A 261 5.33 21.82 17.48
CA LEU A 261 5.89 20.80 18.35
C LEU A 261 7.30 21.15 18.84
N GLU A 262 8.00 22.07 18.20
CA GLU A 262 9.35 22.48 18.61
C GLU A 262 9.29 23.37 19.85
N ASN A 263 8.37 24.35 19.87
CA ASN A 263 8.22 25.29 20.99
C ASN A 263 6.95 25.07 21.83
N GLN A 264 6.14 24.06 21.49
CA GLN A 264 4.87 23.72 22.15
C GLN A 264 3.82 24.84 22.12
N ARG A 265 3.98 25.86 21.26
CA ARG A 265 3.01 26.96 21.12
C ARG A 265 1.83 26.51 20.27
N THR A 266 0.65 26.93 20.69
CA THR A 266 -0.59 26.70 19.95
C THR A 266 -1.09 28.00 19.35
N THR A 267 -1.50 27.97 18.09
CA THR A 267 -2.05 29.12 17.35
C THR A 267 -3.31 28.72 16.60
N GLU A 268 -4.23 29.66 16.44
CA GLU A 268 -5.40 29.48 15.59
C GLU A 268 -5.20 30.16 14.24
N GLU A 269 -5.50 29.45 13.15
CA GLU A 269 -5.43 30.01 11.79
C GLU A 269 -6.69 29.68 10.98
N ASP A 270 -7.17 30.69 10.25
CA ASP A 270 -8.33 30.57 9.37
C ASP A 270 -7.95 30.17 7.94
N PHE A 271 -8.74 29.27 7.37
CA PHE A 271 -8.64 28.80 5.99
C PHE A 271 -10.01 28.78 5.31
N ALA A 272 -10.03 28.90 3.98
CA ALA A 272 -11.27 28.81 3.21
C ALA A 272 -11.76 27.37 3.10
N GLU A 273 -10.84 26.43 2.88
CA GLU A 273 -11.11 25.00 2.74
C GLU A 273 -10.05 24.17 3.48
N LEU A 274 -10.46 22.98 3.93
CA LEU A 274 -9.64 21.99 4.61
C LEU A 274 -9.60 20.68 3.80
N VAL A 275 -8.42 20.10 3.65
CA VAL A 275 -8.23 18.77 3.08
C VAL A 275 -7.53 17.89 4.11
N PHE A 276 -8.25 16.87 4.61
CA PHE A 276 -7.65 15.84 5.44
C PHE A 276 -6.95 14.81 4.56
N CYS A 277 -5.63 14.72 4.75
CA CYS A 277 -4.74 13.72 4.17
C CYS A 277 -4.17 12.76 5.22
N THR A 278 -4.88 12.62 6.36
CA THR A 278 -4.58 11.72 7.48
C THR A 278 -5.42 10.45 7.42
N LEU A 279 -5.25 9.55 8.39
CA LEU A 279 -6.12 8.38 8.56
C LEU A 279 -7.54 8.80 8.97
N ALA A 280 -8.52 7.92 8.77
CA ALA A 280 -9.93 8.25 8.96
C ALA A 280 -10.27 8.56 10.42
N ASP A 281 -9.66 7.82 11.35
CA ASP A 281 -9.80 7.99 12.78
C ASP A 281 -9.03 9.20 13.30
N ASP A 282 -7.85 9.49 12.77
CA ASP A 282 -7.15 10.76 13.02
C ASP A 282 -7.96 11.96 12.53
N SER A 283 -8.52 11.89 11.31
CA SER A 283 -9.43 12.91 10.79
C SER A 283 -10.61 13.11 11.75
N LEU A 284 -11.22 12.01 12.22
CA LEU A 284 -12.34 12.06 13.14
C LEU A 284 -11.96 12.63 14.52
N ARG A 285 -10.78 12.30 15.03
CA ARG A 285 -10.21 12.84 16.27
C ARG A 285 -10.00 14.34 16.17
N ILE A 286 -9.38 14.81 15.09
CA ILE A 286 -9.12 16.25 14.86
C ILE A 286 -10.45 17.01 14.69
N LEU A 287 -11.42 16.43 13.99
CA LEU A 287 -12.76 17.01 13.88
C LEU A 287 -13.48 17.17 15.22
N GLY A 288 -13.32 16.20 16.14
CA GLY A 288 -13.90 16.23 17.47
C GLY A 288 -15.40 16.55 17.48
N ASP A 289 -15.77 17.59 18.24
CA ASP A 289 -17.17 18.03 18.37
C ASP A 289 -17.72 18.63 17.07
N GLN A 290 -16.85 19.18 16.21
CA GLN A 290 -17.27 19.74 14.92
C GLN A 290 -17.70 18.66 13.94
N ALA A 291 -17.36 17.38 14.16
CA ALA A 291 -17.78 16.29 13.28
C ALA A 291 -19.31 16.24 13.16
N SER A 292 -19.83 16.11 11.95
CA SER A 292 -21.23 15.83 11.70
C SER A 292 -21.55 14.36 12.02
N TRP A 293 -22.83 14.05 12.22
CA TRP A 293 -23.26 12.65 12.40
C TRP A 293 -22.86 11.76 11.21
N ARG A 294 -22.90 12.30 9.99
CA ARG A 294 -22.45 11.57 8.78
C ARG A 294 -20.96 11.30 8.79
N GLU A 295 -20.12 12.26 9.19
CA GLU A 295 -18.68 12.05 9.32
C GLU A 295 -18.36 11.01 10.40
N ARG A 296 -19.00 11.10 11.58
CA ARG A 296 -18.88 10.06 12.63
C ARG A 296 -19.28 8.68 12.11
N PHE A 297 -20.36 8.60 11.33
CA PHE A 297 -20.79 7.36 10.71
C PHE A 297 -19.78 6.88 9.66
N VAL A 298 -19.40 7.66 8.67
CA VAL A 298 -18.54 7.16 7.58
C VAL A 298 -17.11 6.92 8.07
N LEU A 299 -16.47 7.88 8.72
CA LEU A 299 -15.06 7.79 9.16
C LEU A 299 -14.87 6.70 10.23
N GLY A 300 -15.82 6.59 11.17
CA GLY A 300 -15.82 5.54 12.19
C GLY A 300 -16.16 4.14 11.67
N GLY A 301 -16.35 3.97 10.35
CA GLY A 301 -16.49 2.67 9.70
C GLY A 301 -15.16 2.02 9.32
N ALA A 302 -14.06 2.78 9.30
CA ALA A 302 -12.73 2.25 9.05
C ALA A 302 -12.17 1.59 10.32
N SER A 303 -11.51 0.45 10.16
CA SER A 303 -10.84 -0.24 11.27
C SER A 303 -9.34 -0.22 11.03
N PHE A 304 -8.58 0.14 12.05
CA PHE A 304 -7.13 0.22 12.00
C PHE A 304 -6.49 -0.71 13.03
N TYR A 305 -5.29 -1.18 12.71
CA TYR A 305 -4.51 -2.10 13.53
C TYR A 305 -3.12 -1.52 13.75
N ASP A 306 -2.60 -1.71 14.97
CA ASP A 306 -1.24 -1.35 15.31
C ASP A 306 -0.33 -2.54 15.04
N ASP A 307 0.57 -2.37 14.08
CA ASP A 307 1.51 -3.39 13.63
C ASP A 307 2.93 -2.94 13.95
N ILE A 308 3.85 -3.88 14.14
CA ILE A 308 5.28 -3.58 14.30
C ILE A 308 6.09 -4.26 13.21
N THR A 309 6.93 -3.46 12.55
CA THR A 309 8.01 -3.97 11.70
C THR A 309 9.31 -3.94 12.48
N ILE A 310 9.97 -5.08 12.55
CA ILE A 310 11.33 -5.21 13.09
C ILE A 310 12.26 -5.40 11.91
N THR A 311 13.15 -4.43 11.68
CA THR A 311 14.27 -4.54 10.73
C THR A 311 15.46 -5.14 11.46
N HIS A 312 16.02 -6.25 10.98
CA HIS A 312 17.09 -6.98 11.66
C HIS A 312 18.03 -7.71 10.68
N SER A 313 19.18 -8.18 11.16
CA SER A 313 20.10 -9.05 10.42
C SER A 313 20.21 -10.47 11.00
N ASP A 314 19.22 -10.89 11.79
CA ASP A 314 19.20 -12.21 12.43
C ASP A 314 18.85 -13.36 11.47
N THR A 315 19.86 -13.87 10.75
CA THR A 315 19.72 -14.99 9.80
C THR A 315 19.20 -16.26 10.47
N GLU A 316 19.64 -16.56 11.70
CA GLU A 316 19.25 -17.79 12.41
C GLU A 316 17.74 -17.81 12.68
N TYR A 317 17.20 -16.69 13.19
CA TYR A 317 15.76 -16.52 13.32
C TYR A 317 15.06 -16.70 11.97
N PHE A 318 15.55 -16.04 10.92
CA PHE A 318 14.88 -16.02 9.63
C PHE A 318 14.84 -17.40 8.97
N GLU A 319 15.97 -18.11 8.92
CA GLU A 319 16.08 -19.46 8.37
C GLU A 319 15.34 -20.52 9.19
N LYS A 320 15.12 -20.27 10.49
CA LYS A 320 14.26 -21.12 11.31
C LYS A 320 12.80 -21.00 10.92
N HIS A 321 12.32 -19.81 10.54
CA HIS A 321 10.90 -19.58 10.22
C HIS A 321 10.54 -19.76 8.74
N TYR A 322 11.50 -19.61 7.81
CA TYR A 322 11.22 -19.57 6.37
C TYR A 322 12.08 -20.53 5.53
N GLU A 323 11.64 -20.79 4.30
CA GLU A 323 12.44 -21.52 3.30
C GLU A 323 13.18 -20.52 2.40
N THR A 324 14.45 -20.26 2.74
CA THR A 324 15.28 -19.23 2.09
C THR A 324 16.09 -19.74 0.90
N HIS A 325 16.21 -21.06 0.76
CA HIS A 325 17.07 -21.72 -0.23
C HIS A 325 16.33 -22.85 -0.94
N PHE A 326 16.79 -23.20 -2.15
CA PHE A 326 16.23 -24.31 -2.88
C PHE A 326 16.53 -25.64 -2.16
N LYS A 327 15.49 -26.44 -1.92
CA LYS A 327 15.60 -27.75 -1.29
C LYS A 327 14.96 -28.80 -2.21
N PRO A 328 15.71 -29.82 -2.67
CA PRO A 328 15.19 -30.82 -3.61
C PRO A 328 13.91 -31.51 -3.14
N HIS A 329 13.77 -31.81 -1.85
CA HIS A 329 12.58 -32.47 -1.30
C HIS A 329 11.31 -31.60 -1.26
N LEU A 330 11.44 -30.28 -1.45
CA LEU A 330 10.31 -29.35 -1.56
C LEU A 330 9.88 -29.14 -3.02
N CYS A 331 10.74 -29.54 -3.97
CA CYS A 331 10.48 -29.46 -5.40
C CYS A 331 9.72 -30.72 -5.84
N ALA A 332 8.69 -30.53 -6.65
CA ALA A 332 7.96 -31.62 -7.26
C ALA A 332 8.51 -31.96 -8.65
N ASP A 333 8.12 -33.12 -9.18
CA ASP A 333 8.56 -33.56 -10.50
C ASP A 333 8.02 -32.64 -11.61
N PRO A 334 8.86 -32.16 -12.53
CA PRO A 334 8.42 -31.23 -13.57
C PRO A 334 7.45 -31.93 -14.54
N LYS A 335 6.36 -31.24 -14.88
CA LYS A 335 5.33 -31.69 -15.84
C LYS A 335 5.45 -31.07 -17.23
N SER A 336 6.39 -30.15 -17.41
CA SER A 336 6.66 -29.47 -18.68
C SER A 336 8.13 -29.07 -18.79
N ASP A 337 8.60 -28.77 -20.00
CA ASP A 337 9.97 -28.27 -20.21
C ASP A 337 10.18 -26.90 -19.57
N GLY A 338 9.15 -26.05 -19.51
CA GLY A 338 9.20 -24.80 -18.76
C GLY A 338 9.46 -25.02 -17.26
N GLN A 339 8.83 -26.03 -16.66
CA GLN A 339 9.11 -26.39 -15.27
C GLN A 339 10.52 -26.97 -15.07
N LYS A 340 11.08 -27.68 -16.04
CA LYS A 340 12.49 -28.12 -15.98
C LYS A 340 13.44 -26.92 -15.93
N GLN A 341 13.23 -25.94 -16.81
CA GLN A 341 14.01 -24.69 -16.84
C GLN A 341 13.87 -23.90 -15.53
N GLN A 342 12.66 -23.83 -14.96
CA GLN A 342 12.43 -23.22 -13.65
C GLN A 342 13.25 -23.88 -12.53
N ILE A 343 13.33 -25.22 -12.53
CA ILE A 343 14.12 -25.98 -11.55
C ILE A 343 15.61 -25.74 -11.76
N GLU A 344 16.09 -25.71 -13.01
CA GLU A 344 17.48 -25.39 -13.33
C GLU A 344 17.85 -23.98 -12.85
N PHE A 345 16.99 -22.99 -13.14
CA PHE A 345 17.14 -21.64 -12.60
C PHE A 345 17.20 -21.66 -11.07
N ALA A 346 16.25 -22.31 -10.40
CA ALA A 346 16.17 -22.32 -8.94
C ALA A 346 17.40 -22.94 -8.25
N LYS A 347 18.05 -23.92 -8.92
CA LYS A 347 19.28 -24.58 -8.47
C LYS A 347 20.55 -23.76 -8.71
N ASP A 348 20.49 -22.73 -9.55
CA ASP A 348 21.65 -21.92 -9.88
C ASP A 348 22.18 -21.20 -8.63
N SER A 349 23.42 -21.52 -8.26
CA SER A 349 24.17 -20.87 -7.19
C SER A 349 25.50 -20.30 -7.69
N SER A 350 25.64 -20.08 -9.00
CA SER A 350 26.86 -19.58 -9.64
C SER A 350 27.21 -18.15 -9.24
N SER A 351 26.22 -17.35 -8.88
CA SER A 351 26.36 -15.97 -8.41
C SER A 351 25.57 -15.73 -7.12
N LYS A 352 26.03 -14.78 -6.31
CA LYS A 352 25.26 -14.22 -5.19
C LYS A 352 23.96 -13.54 -5.62
N SER A 353 23.69 -13.40 -6.92
CA SER A 353 22.44 -12.83 -7.46
C SER A 353 21.63 -13.81 -8.31
N SER A 354 22.07 -15.07 -8.46
CA SER A 354 21.38 -16.08 -9.26
C SER A 354 20.49 -17.02 -8.44
N GLY A 355 19.56 -17.67 -9.16
CA GLY A 355 18.67 -18.71 -8.67
C GLY A 355 17.59 -18.31 -7.67
N PHE A 356 17.19 -19.28 -6.85
CA PHE A 356 16.07 -19.12 -5.91
C PHE A 356 16.46 -18.25 -4.72
N ARG A 357 15.97 -17.01 -4.74
CA ARG A 357 16.26 -15.95 -3.77
C ARG A 357 14.97 -15.20 -3.46
N PRO A 358 14.05 -15.82 -2.71
CA PRO A 358 12.78 -15.19 -2.36
C PRO A 358 13.01 -13.88 -1.62
N MET A 359 12.19 -12.88 -1.94
CA MET A 359 12.18 -11.57 -1.28
C MET A 359 11.04 -11.43 -0.28
N TYR A 360 9.92 -12.12 -0.52
CA TYR A 360 8.73 -12.07 0.33
C TYR A 360 8.41 -13.44 0.92
N PHE A 361 8.02 -13.44 2.18
CA PHE A 361 7.76 -14.62 2.97
C PHE A 361 6.50 -14.49 3.80
N THR A 362 5.84 -15.61 4.06
CA THR A 362 4.74 -15.68 5.03
C THR A 362 4.99 -16.74 6.06
N TYR A 363 4.64 -16.42 7.31
CA TYR A 363 4.60 -17.37 8.41
C TYR A 363 3.16 -17.45 8.91
N THR A 364 2.68 -18.67 9.11
CA THR A 364 1.31 -18.94 9.52
C THR A 364 1.34 -19.65 10.87
N TYR A 365 0.60 -19.15 11.85
CA TYR A 365 0.57 -19.74 13.18
C TYR A 365 -0.19 -21.07 13.19
N ASP A 366 0.36 -22.08 13.86
CA ASP A 366 -0.28 -23.39 13.97
C ASP A 366 -1.60 -23.32 14.77
N GLN A 367 -1.66 -22.46 15.79
CA GLN A 367 -2.84 -22.25 16.62
C GLN A 367 -4.00 -21.64 15.84
N ASN A 368 -3.70 -20.78 14.86
CA ASN A 368 -4.70 -20.17 14.00
C ASN A 368 -4.14 -19.91 12.58
N PRO A 369 -4.37 -20.84 11.64
CA PRO A 369 -3.81 -20.74 10.29
C PRO A 369 -4.34 -19.59 9.42
N GLN A 370 -5.27 -18.78 9.92
CA GLN A 370 -5.76 -17.58 9.22
C GLN A 370 -4.98 -16.31 9.61
N LEU A 371 -4.11 -16.40 10.62
CA LEU A 371 -3.24 -15.32 11.05
C LEU A 371 -1.86 -15.52 10.42
N ILE A 372 -1.38 -14.48 9.75
CA ILE A 372 -0.22 -14.57 8.86
C ILE A 372 0.72 -13.40 9.15
N GLU A 373 1.93 -13.71 9.60
CA GLU A 373 3.05 -12.77 9.61
C GLU A 373 3.64 -12.67 8.21
N MET A 374 4.13 -11.49 7.86
CA MET A 374 4.79 -11.25 6.58
C MET A 374 6.21 -10.81 6.84
N SER A 375 7.13 -11.30 6.03
CA SER A 375 8.52 -10.95 6.17
C SER A 375 9.18 -10.74 4.83
N PHE A 376 10.22 -9.91 4.82
CA PHE A 376 10.99 -9.58 3.64
C PHE A 376 12.47 -9.87 3.86
N ASN A 377 13.15 -10.34 2.82
CA ASN A 377 14.60 -10.25 2.73
C ASN A 377 14.95 -9.10 1.80
N CYS A 378 15.15 -7.91 2.38
CA CYS A 378 15.39 -6.66 1.66
C CYS A 378 16.67 -6.71 0.81
N SER A 379 17.67 -7.47 1.27
CA SER A 379 18.94 -7.68 0.55
C SER A 379 18.81 -8.48 -0.74
N ASN A 380 17.67 -9.15 -0.97
CA ASN A 380 17.41 -9.90 -2.19
C ASN A 380 16.77 -9.08 -3.32
N TYR A 381 16.27 -7.87 -3.05
CA TYR A 381 15.50 -7.14 -4.06
C TYR A 381 15.62 -5.63 -4.06
N GLN A 382 15.89 -4.95 -2.93
CA GLN A 382 16.11 -3.51 -3.00
C GLN A 382 17.40 -3.25 -3.77
N HIS A 383 17.28 -2.53 -4.89
CA HIS A 383 18.29 -2.50 -5.95
C HIS A 383 19.68 -2.08 -5.46
N GLN A 384 19.76 -1.13 -4.53
CA GLN A 384 21.00 -0.65 -3.94
C GLN A 384 21.67 -1.70 -3.06
N LEU A 385 20.89 -2.53 -2.34
CA LEU A 385 21.42 -3.64 -1.54
C LEU A 385 21.86 -4.80 -2.44
N VAL A 386 21.11 -5.08 -3.51
CA VAL A 386 21.48 -6.10 -4.52
C VAL A 386 22.78 -5.73 -5.24
N ALA A 387 22.91 -4.46 -5.66
CA ALA A 387 24.13 -3.93 -6.26
C ALA A 387 25.31 -4.05 -5.29
N GLY A 388 25.12 -3.59 -4.04
CA GLY A 388 26.10 -3.74 -2.97
C GLY A 388 26.58 -5.18 -2.81
N ASN A 389 25.68 -6.16 -2.77
CA ASN A 389 26.01 -7.59 -2.65
C ASN A 389 26.80 -8.16 -3.84
N THR A 390 26.68 -7.55 -5.02
CA THR A 390 27.36 -7.99 -6.24
C THR A 390 28.77 -7.42 -6.32
N ASP A 391 28.97 -6.19 -5.84
CA ASP A 391 30.22 -5.43 -6.01
C ASP A 391 31.30 -5.75 -4.96
N THR A 392 30.97 -6.42 -3.86
CA THR A 392 31.93 -6.70 -2.78
C THR A 392 32.44 -8.14 -2.75
N SER A 393 33.76 -8.27 -2.58
CA SER A 393 34.43 -9.54 -2.25
C SER A 393 34.22 -9.99 -0.80
N ARG A 394 33.60 -9.15 0.04
CA ARG A 394 33.33 -9.43 1.46
C ARG A 394 31.96 -10.07 1.64
N GLU A 395 31.80 -10.74 2.77
CA GLU A 395 30.52 -11.26 3.23
C GLU A 395 29.75 -10.13 3.92
N LEU A 396 28.61 -9.75 3.37
CA LEU A 396 27.73 -8.72 3.92
C LEU A 396 26.61 -9.38 4.71
N GLU A 397 26.15 -8.73 5.77
CA GLU A 397 24.99 -9.22 6.52
C GLU A 397 23.70 -8.97 5.72
N PRO A 398 22.79 -9.95 5.62
CA PRO A 398 21.48 -9.73 5.02
C PRO A 398 20.63 -8.84 5.94
N ILE A 399 19.70 -8.09 5.34
CA ILE A 399 18.70 -7.32 6.05
C ILE A 399 17.33 -7.92 5.81
N TYR A 400 16.65 -8.19 6.91
CA TYR A 400 15.30 -8.70 6.96
C TYR A 400 14.36 -7.66 7.55
N GLN A 401 13.10 -7.72 7.16
CA GLN A 401 12.01 -7.08 7.86
C GLN A 401 10.96 -8.12 8.23
N SER A 402 10.70 -8.29 9.52
CA SER A 402 9.63 -9.15 10.02
C SER A 402 8.48 -8.28 10.53
N ILE A 403 7.27 -8.51 10.01
CA ILE A 403 6.08 -7.71 10.30
C ILE A 403 5.11 -8.52 11.15
N PHE A 404 4.83 -8.00 12.34
CA PHE A 404 3.92 -8.59 13.32
C PHE A 404 2.65 -7.75 13.39
N LEU A 405 1.51 -8.40 13.13
CA LEU A 405 0.23 -7.74 12.91
C LEU A 405 -0.66 -7.78 14.15
N ASP A 406 -1.34 -6.67 14.41
CA ASP A 406 -2.27 -6.41 15.50
C ASP A 406 -1.65 -6.57 16.90
N LYS A 407 -1.32 -5.45 17.56
CA LYS A 407 -0.75 -5.43 18.92
C LYS A 407 -1.56 -6.20 19.96
N ASN A 408 -2.85 -6.45 19.72
CA ASN A 408 -3.71 -7.23 20.60
C ASN A 408 -3.52 -8.75 20.46
N ARG A 409 -2.64 -9.17 19.53
CA ARG A 409 -2.23 -10.56 19.25
C ARG A 409 -0.76 -10.83 19.56
N LYS A 410 -0.15 -9.98 20.41
CA LYS A 410 1.24 -10.10 20.85
C LYS A 410 1.60 -11.45 21.44
N ASP A 411 0.62 -12.16 22.00
CA ASP A 411 0.76 -13.51 22.55
C ASP A 411 1.13 -14.56 21.50
N LEU A 412 0.80 -14.32 20.23
CA LEU A 412 1.14 -15.22 19.13
C LEU A 412 2.48 -14.87 18.47
N TRP A 413 2.89 -13.61 18.53
CA TRP A 413 4.05 -13.09 17.79
C TRP A 413 5.33 -13.85 18.12
N THR A 414 6.20 -13.98 17.13
CA THR A 414 7.54 -14.57 17.30
C THR A 414 8.65 -13.52 17.46
N ALA A 415 8.27 -12.26 17.67
CA ALA A 415 9.15 -11.10 17.73
C ALA A 415 10.21 -11.16 18.84
N ASP A 416 9.90 -11.81 19.96
CA ASP A 416 10.81 -12.03 21.10
C ASP A 416 11.96 -12.99 20.79
N ARG A 417 11.83 -13.78 19.72
CA ARG A 417 12.87 -14.72 19.26
C ARG A 417 13.92 -14.06 18.37
N ILE A 418 13.71 -12.82 17.94
CA ILE A 418 14.72 -12.05 17.20
C ILE A 418 15.73 -11.52 18.23
N ARG A 419 17.01 -11.82 18.03
CA ARG A 419 18.06 -11.37 18.95
C ARG A 419 18.19 -9.85 18.96
N GLU A 420 18.23 -9.28 20.16
CA GLU A 420 18.26 -7.83 20.37
C GLU A 420 19.48 -7.15 19.72
N ASP A 421 20.65 -7.80 19.76
CA ASP A 421 21.89 -7.29 19.15
C ASP A 421 21.87 -7.28 17.61
N LYS A 422 20.90 -7.97 17.01
CA LYS A 422 20.70 -8.04 15.56
C LYS A 422 19.62 -7.09 15.06
N ILE A 423 18.93 -6.37 15.95
CA ILE A 423 17.87 -5.45 15.55
C ILE A 423 18.47 -4.11 15.12
N ILE A 424 18.11 -3.69 13.91
CA ILE A 424 18.52 -2.43 13.31
C ILE A 424 17.51 -1.34 13.68
N LYS A 425 16.21 -1.63 13.56
CA LYS A 425 15.14 -0.68 13.88
C LYS A 425 13.82 -1.38 14.20
N ARG A 426 13.02 -0.73 15.05
CA ARG A 426 11.60 -1.07 15.27
C ARG A 426 10.73 0.09 14.82
N ASN A 427 9.73 -0.19 13.98
CA ASN A 427 8.77 0.78 13.49
C ASN A 427 7.35 0.32 13.83
N TRP A 428 6.58 1.18 14.47
CA TRP A 428 5.15 0.99 14.69
C TRP A 428 4.36 1.63 13.57
N TRP A 429 3.34 0.94 13.09
CA TRP A 429 2.46 1.39 12.02
C TRP A 429 1.00 1.29 12.46
N HIS A 430 0.19 2.25 12.04
CA HIS A 430 -1.25 2.21 12.19
C HIS A 430 -1.89 1.96 10.82
N GLN A 431 -2.25 0.71 10.52
CA GLN A 431 -2.65 0.28 9.17
C GLN A 431 -4.15 -0.01 9.07
N LEU A 432 -4.72 0.28 7.90
CA LEU A 432 -6.12 0.01 7.59
C LEU A 432 -6.36 -1.50 7.43
N GLY A 433 -7.38 -2.04 8.10
CA GLY A 433 -7.89 -3.37 7.81
C GLY A 433 -8.87 -3.39 6.63
N HIS A 434 -8.53 -4.14 5.58
CA HIS A 434 -9.37 -4.35 4.39
C HIS A 434 -10.58 -5.27 4.63
N ARG A 435 -11.42 -4.93 5.61
CA ARG A 435 -12.63 -5.68 5.94
C ARG A 435 -13.81 -5.29 5.05
N TRP A 436 -14.76 -6.20 4.84
CA TRP A 436 -15.96 -5.94 4.04
C TRP A 436 -16.78 -4.73 4.52
N GLN A 437 -16.79 -4.42 5.83
CA GLN A 437 -17.48 -3.24 6.37
C GLN A 437 -16.94 -1.93 5.79
N HIS A 438 -15.63 -1.87 5.50
CA HIS A 438 -15.01 -0.70 4.88
C HIS A 438 -15.63 -0.41 3.51
N TYR A 439 -15.77 -1.46 2.69
CA TYR A 439 -16.33 -1.37 1.34
C TYR A 439 -17.86 -1.16 1.34
N LEU A 440 -18.57 -1.61 2.38
CA LEU A 440 -20.00 -1.38 2.51
C LEU A 440 -20.34 0.03 3.05
N ARG A 441 -19.52 0.58 3.96
CA ARG A 441 -19.85 1.80 4.72
C ARG A 441 -19.00 2.99 4.35
N VAL A 442 -17.67 2.82 4.31
CA VAL A 442 -16.72 3.94 4.19
C VAL A 442 -16.67 4.41 2.75
N VAL A 443 -16.32 3.50 1.83
CA VAL A 443 -16.13 3.81 0.40
C VAL A 443 -17.36 4.48 -0.23
N PRO A 444 -18.58 3.91 -0.18
CA PRO A 444 -19.76 4.59 -0.71
C PRO A 444 -20.16 5.79 0.14
N GLY A 445 -19.81 5.83 1.42
CA GLY A 445 -20.08 6.95 2.31
C GLY A 445 -19.34 8.23 1.92
N MET A 446 -18.16 8.11 1.29
CA MET A 446 -17.31 9.26 0.94
C MET A 446 -17.99 10.26 0.01
N MET A 447 -18.86 9.81 -0.90
CA MET A 447 -19.60 10.70 -1.81
C MET A 447 -20.53 11.68 -1.06
N PHE A 448 -20.91 11.35 0.18
CA PHE A 448 -21.75 12.20 1.02
C PHE A 448 -20.95 13.13 1.94
N LEU A 449 -19.63 12.93 2.03
CA LEU A 449 -18.73 13.73 2.86
C LEU A 449 -17.97 14.77 2.04
N ASN A 450 -17.34 14.36 0.93
CA ASN A 450 -16.43 15.23 0.19
C ASN A 450 -17.16 16.46 -0.38
N GLY A 451 -16.56 17.64 -0.16
CA GLY A 451 -17.11 18.94 -0.58
C GLY A 451 -18.22 19.47 0.32
N LYS A 452 -18.49 18.83 1.46
CA LYS A 452 -19.39 19.36 2.49
C LYS A 452 -18.60 19.98 3.64
N ASN A 453 -19.20 20.94 4.33
CA ASN A 453 -18.61 21.61 5.51
C ASN A 453 -17.21 22.20 5.29
N ARG A 454 -16.90 22.61 4.06
CA ARG A 454 -15.56 23.11 3.67
C ARG A 454 -14.44 22.09 3.91
N THR A 455 -14.76 20.81 3.80
CA THR A 455 -13.84 19.70 4.10
C THR A 455 -13.83 18.69 2.96
N LEU A 456 -12.62 18.30 2.59
CA LEU A 456 -12.32 17.20 1.68
C LEU A 456 -11.47 16.18 2.43
N TYR A 457 -11.53 14.92 2.00
CA TYR A 457 -10.79 13.81 2.56
C TYR A 457 -10.10 13.06 1.42
N ALA A 458 -8.81 12.81 1.58
CA ALA A 458 -8.01 12.01 0.66
C ALA A 458 -7.06 11.12 1.45
N GLY A 459 -6.93 9.86 1.07
CA GLY A 459 -6.00 8.95 1.74
C GLY A 459 -6.12 7.53 1.22
N SER A 460 -5.29 6.63 1.72
CA SER A 460 -5.35 5.20 1.34
C SER A 460 -6.72 4.58 1.63
N TRP A 461 -7.42 5.06 2.66
CA TRP A 461 -8.74 4.58 3.11
C TRP A 461 -9.92 5.23 2.38
N THR A 462 -9.71 6.27 1.59
CA THR A 462 -10.79 6.89 0.80
C THR A 462 -10.96 6.21 -0.57
N LEU A 463 -10.07 5.28 -0.92
CA LEU A 463 -9.98 4.74 -2.27
C LEU A 463 -11.07 3.72 -2.56
N VAL A 464 -11.73 3.96 -3.69
CA VAL A 464 -12.63 3.06 -4.39
C VAL A 464 -11.76 2.02 -5.12
N VAL A 465 -11.88 0.75 -4.73
CA VAL A 465 -11.75 -0.35 -5.69
C VAL A 465 -12.86 -0.12 -6.70
N SER A 466 -12.52 0.18 -7.96
CA SER A 466 -13.45 0.56 -9.01
C SER A 466 -14.68 -0.36 -9.04
N TYR A 467 -15.83 0.17 -8.59
CA TYR A 467 -17.12 -0.39 -8.97
C TYR A 467 -17.61 0.42 -10.17
N PRO A 468 -17.79 -0.19 -11.35
CA PRO A 468 -18.53 0.45 -12.43
C PRO A 468 -20.02 0.44 -12.07
N LEU A 469 -20.43 1.29 -11.14
CA LEU A 469 -21.85 1.61 -10.96
C LEU A 469 -22.26 2.61 -12.04
N ASN A 470 -22.56 2.08 -13.21
CA ASN A 470 -23.28 2.78 -14.29
C ASN A 470 -24.73 3.17 -13.91
N PHE A 471 -25.03 3.32 -12.62
CA PHE A 471 -26.36 3.60 -12.07
C PHE A 471 -26.38 4.81 -11.14
N VAL A 472 -25.65 5.88 -11.46
CA VAL A 472 -25.97 7.21 -10.94
C VAL A 472 -25.75 8.24 -12.04
N ARG A 473 -26.79 8.50 -12.84
CA ARG A 473 -26.91 9.81 -13.49
C ARG A 473 -27.11 10.84 -12.38
N LEU A 474 -26.09 11.65 -12.09
CA LEU A 474 -26.31 12.94 -11.46
C LEU A 474 -26.83 13.90 -12.55
N PRO A 475 -27.97 14.58 -12.33
CA PRO A 475 -28.51 15.52 -13.29
C PRO A 475 -27.61 16.75 -13.44
N GLU A 476 -27.40 17.13 -14.70
CA GLU A 476 -26.92 18.43 -15.15
C GLU A 476 -27.65 19.54 -14.39
N LEU A 477 -26.97 20.26 -13.51
CA LEU A 477 -27.47 21.52 -12.95
C LEU A 477 -26.28 22.32 -12.41
N LEU A 478 -25.59 22.99 -13.33
CA LEU A 478 -25.11 24.39 -13.26
C LEU A 478 -23.99 24.64 -14.29
N THR A 479 -24.35 24.66 -15.57
CA THR A 479 -23.67 25.46 -16.61
C THR A 479 -24.78 26.22 -17.33
N ALA A 480 -24.80 27.55 -17.38
CA ALA A 480 -24.15 28.40 -18.40
C ALA A 480 -24.85 29.81 -18.34
N PRO A 481 -24.48 30.87 -19.11
CA PRO A 481 -23.56 30.89 -20.27
C PRO A 481 -22.59 32.12 -20.29
N LEU A 482 -21.38 32.09 -20.86
CA LEU A 482 -20.95 32.28 -22.27
C LEU A 482 -19.41 32.47 -22.15
N SER A 483 -18.51 31.79 -22.88
CA SER A 483 -18.26 31.97 -24.31
C SER A 483 -17.52 30.74 -24.87
N ARG A 484 -17.73 30.53 -26.18
CA ARG A 484 -17.29 29.38 -26.95
C ARG A 484 -15.77 29.33 -27.14
N THR A 485 -15.15 28.24 -26.74
CA THR A 485 -14.03 27.64 -27.50
C THR A 485 -14.12 26.13 -27.43
N ARG A 486 -14.40 25.49 -28.58
CA ARG A 486 -14.31 24.04 -28.77
C ARG A 486 -12.85 23.62 -28.67
N ILE A 487 -12.52 22.71 -27.76
CA ILE A 487 -11.33 21.84 -27.88
C ILE A 487 -11.75 20.38 -27.66
N SER A 488 -11.09 19.53 -28.43
CA SER A 488 -11.31 18.12 -28.74
C SER A 488 -11.69 17.21 -27.56
N ARG A 489 -12.65 16.31 -27.80
CA ARG A 489 -12.96 15.15 -26.97
C ARG A 489 -11.93 14.05 -27.26
N ASP A 490 -11.02 13.80 -26.32
CA ASP A 490 -10.44 12.47 -26.13
C ASP A 490 -10.98 11.87 -24.83
N LYS A 491 -11.74 10.79 -24.98
CA LYS A 491 -12.34 10.03 -23.89
C LYS A 491 -11.36 8.93 -23.46
N GLU A 492 -10.56 9.19 -22.43
CA GLU A 492 -9.96 8.15 -21.60
C GLU A 492 -10.20 8.50 -20.12
N THR A 493 -11.33 8.04 -19.59
CA THR A 493 -11.57 8.00 -18.14
C THR A 493 -10.60 7.01 -17.51
N SER A 494 -9.47 7.52 -17.00
CA SER A 494 -8.49 6.75 -16.25
C SER A 494 -8.85 6.76 -14.77
N THR A 495 -8.99 5.57 -14.19
CA THR A 495 -9.32 5.35 -12.78
C THR A 495 -8.15 5.78 -11.89
N PHE A 496 -8.42 6.66 -10.92
CA PHE A 496 -7.47 7.27 -10.00
C PHE A 496 -6.88 6.28 -8.99
N VAL A 497 -5.56 6.24 -8.88
CA VAL A 497 -4.84 5.66 -7.73
C VAL A 497 -3.77 6.69 -7.32
N PHE A 498 -3.90 7.16 -6.07
CA PHE A 498 -3.39 8.42 -5.52
C PHE A 498 -4.05 9.69 -6.11
N THR A 499 -4.54 10.55 -5.20
CA THR A 499 -5.36 11.76 -5.39
C THR A 499 -6.84 11.52 -5.73
N GLY A 500 -7.65 11.36 -4.69
CA GLY A 500 -9.09 11.65 -4.76
C GLY A 500 -9.35 13.16 -4.83
N ILE A 501 -8.85 13.82 -5.87
CA ILE A 501 -9.28 15.16 -6.26
C ILE A 501 -9.47 15.11 -7.78
N ASP A 502 -10.71 14.87 -8.20
CA ASP A 502 -11.17 15.37 -9.49
C ASP A 502 -11.06 16.90 -9.43
N ALA A 503 -10.16 17.46 -10.24
CA ALA A 503 -10.25 18.84 -10.66
C ALA A 503 -10.63 18.85 -12.14
N ASP A 504 -11.90 18.53 -12.43
CA ASP A 504 -12.57 19.16 -13.55
C ASP A 504 -12.90 20.60 -13.10
N LEU A 505 -11.94 21.50 -13.34
CA LEU A 505 -12.13 22.95 -13.34
C LEU A 505 -11.89 23.50 -14.74
#